data_AF-A0A2P9HF39-F1
#
_entry.id   AF-A0A2P9HF39-F1
#
_cell.length_a   1.000
_cell.length_b   1.000
_cell.length_c   1.000
_cell.angle_alpha   90.00
_cell.angle_beta   90.00
_cell.angle_gamma   90.00
#
_symmetry.space_group_name_H-M   'P 1'
#
loop_
_entity.id
_entity.type
_entity.pdbx_description
1 polymer ?
#
loop_
_entity_poly.entity_id
_entity_poly.type
_entity_poly.pdbx_seq_one_letter_code
_entity_poly.pdbx_strand_id
1 'polypeptide(L)'
;MINHAQKAADPMGRRRRLRITEEGTIFSWRRASIRFVAWQDIQLPVTGVCDPGLARSAVMVGLRLFLPDTWTNDPERMKRARVPKDRQVALTKPEIAIEEIDRVIASGSRFGCVLADAGYGSSSAFRQALSERGLLWAVGLSRRQNVYPADVDLIFPVATSGRRRQYHIPDQPPVSAEAMLSGEKWHKISWRRGTKGRLTCLFAARRVRVADCHKHGMLDNRMQCMPGEEIWLVGERRSTGEQKYYVSNLPSDMSLKILAATIKARWICEQAHQQLKEELGLDHFEGRSWTGLHRHALKTMIAYAFLQARRLKAAGRKKKSRRSTATTEHASS
;
A
#
# COMPACT_ATOMS: atom_id res chain seq x y z
N MET A 1 -0.92 -11.15 -56.30
CA MET A 1 -1.24 -12.48 -56.83
C MET A 1 -2.03 -13.24 -55.80
N ILE A 2 -3.27 -13.56 -56.18
CA ILE A 2 -4.20 -14.42 -55.45
C ILE A 2 -3.61 -15.83 -55.38
N ASN A 3 -3.66 -16.48 -54.21
CA ASN A 3 -4.07 -17.88 -54.19
C ASN A 3 -4.59 -18.36 -52.83
N HIS A 4 -5.68 -19.11 -52.96
CA HIS A 4 -6.52 -19.72 -51.95
C HIS A 4 -5.81 -20.86 -51.20
N ALA A 5 -6.19 -21.08 -49.94
CA ALA A 5 -6.27 -22.43 -49.37
C ALA A 5 -7.45 -22.52 -48.38
N GLN A 6 -8.20 -23.61 -48.52
CA GLN A 6 -9.57 -23.80 -48.08
C GLN A 6 -9.79 -23.87 -46.55
N LYS A 7 -10.98 -23.44 -46.14
CA LYS A 7 -11.64 -23.88 -44.90
C LYS A 7 -11.86 -25.39 -44.96
N ALA A 8 -11.29 -26.12 -44.01
CA ALA A 8 -11.85 -27.40 -43.55
C ALA A 8 -12.42 -27.18 -42.16
N ALA A 9 -13.74 -27.39 -42.03
CA ALA A 9 -14.42 -27.48 -40.76
C ALA A 9 -14.17 -28.87 -40.16
N ASP A 10 -13.71 -28.92 -38.92
CA ASP A 10 -13.74 -30.12 -38.09
C ASP A 10 -14.31 -29.72 -36.70
N PRO A 11 -15.45 -30.30 -36.25
CA PRO A 11 -16.23 -29.82 -35.13
C PRO A 11 -15.87 -30.58 -33.85
N MET A 12 -14.74 -30.26 -33.22
CA MET A 12 -14.53 -30.64 -31.81
C MET A 12 -13.41 -29.80 -31.20
N GLY A 13 -13.82 -28.75 -30.48
CA GLY A 13 -12.93 -27.74 -29.91
C GLY A 13 -12.01 -28.26 -28.81
N ARG A 14 -10.82 -28.77 -29.19
CA ARG A 14 -9.63 -28.78 -28.31
C ARG A 14 -8.67 -27.69 -28.77
N ARG A 15 -8.80 -26.48 -28.22
CA ARG A 15 -7.80 -25.42 -28.43
C ARG A 15 -6.60 -25.61 -27.50
N ARG A 16 -5.44 -25.58 -28.15
CA ARG A 16 -4.09 -25.72 -27.62
C ARG A 16 -3.76 -24.62 -26.62
N ARG A 17 -2.99 -25.01 -25.61
CA ARG A 17 -2.56 -24.23 -24.46
C ARG A 17 -1.46 -23.24 -24.90
N LEU A 18 -1.81 -21.98 -25.13
CA LEU A 18 -0.86 -20.87 -25.23
C LEU A 18 -0.51 -20.39 -23.82
N ARG A 19 0.74 -20.66 -23.40
CA ARG A 19 1.34 -20.07 -22.19
C ARG A 19 1.78 -18.65 -22.53
N ILE A 20 1.29 -17.67 -21.78
CA ILE A 20 1.90 -16.34 -21.67
C ILE A 20 2.08 -16.10 -20.17
N THR A 21 3.34 -16.02 -19.76
CA THR A 21 3.83 -15.67 -18.44
C THR A 21 4.03 -14.16 -18.37
N GLU A 22 3.24 -13.47 -17.55
CA GLU A 22 3.63 -12.18 -16.98
C GLU A 22 3.21 -12.15 -15.51
N GLU A 23 4.20 -11.96 -14.65
CA GLU A 23 4.11 -11.95 -13.21
C GLU A 23 3.41 -10.68 -12.73
N GLY A 24 2.24 -10.84 -12.11
CA GLY A 24 1.48 -9.73 -11.53
C GLY A 24 0.08 -10.13 -11.10
N THR A 25 -0.09 -11.29 -10.46
CA THR A 25 -1.40 -11.77 -10.02
C THR A 25 -1.90 -10.97 -8.82
N ILE A 26 -2.99 -10.20 -8.93
CA ILE A 26 -4.10 -10.21 -7.94
C ILE A 26 -5.45 -9.89 -8.65
N PHE A 27 -6.37 -10.87 -8.64
CA PHE A 27 -7.77 -10.93 -9.11
C PHE A 27 -8.06 -11.35 -10.57
N SER A 28 -8.51 -12.60 -10.73
CA SER A 28 -9.20 -13.11 -11.92
C SER A 28 -10.51 -13.79 -11.49
N TRP A 29 -11.64 -13.13 -11.71
CA TRP A 29 -12.97 -13.73 -11.56
C TRP A 29 -13.26 -14.63 -12.76
N ARG A 30 -12.86 -15.91 -12.68
CA ARG A 30 -12.84 -16.83 -13.85
C ARG A 30 -14.22 -17.21 -14.40
N ARG A 31 -15.34 -16.78 -13.81
CA ARG A 31 -16.70 -17.18 -14.27
C ARG A 31 -17.73 -16.06 -14.38
N ALA A 32 -17.37 -14.80 -14.16
CA ALA A 32 -18.26 -13.67 -14.41
C ALA A 32 -17.80 -12.89 -15.64
N SER A 33 -18.71 -12.63 -16.58
CA SER A 33 -18.51 -11.84 -17.82
C SER A 33 -18.20 -10.36 -17.59
N ILE A 34 -17.79 -10.00 -16.37
CA ILE A 34 -17.51 -8.67 -15.87
C ILE A 34 -16.17 -8.76 -15.15
N ARG A 35 -15.11 -8.31 -15.82
CA ARG A 35 -13.79 -8.11 -15.20
C ARG A 35 -13.80 -6.77 -14.46
N PHE A 36 -13.82 -6.80 -13.13
CA PHE A 36 -13.42 -5.65 -12.30
C PHE A 36 -11.94 -5.79 -11.99
N VAL A 37 -11.16 -4.78 -12.37
CA VAL A 37 -9.72 -4.72 -12.10
C VAL A 37 -9.56 -4.01 -10.77
N ALA A 38 -8.95 -4.67 -9.79
CA ALA A 38 -8.42 -4.12 -8.55
C ALA A 38 -9.39 -3.49 -7.52
N TRP A 39 -9.32 -4.00 -6.30
CA TRP A 39 -9.75 -3.30 -5.10
C TRP A 39 -8.62 -2.39 -4.62
N GLN A 40 -8.97 -1.23 -4.09
CA GLN A 40 -8.01 -0.32 -3.48
C GLN A 40 -8.40 0.04 -2.08
N ASP A 41 -7.41 -0.11 -1.24
CA ASP A 41 -7.51 -0.06 0.18
C ASP A 41 -6.51 0.96 0.65
N ILE A 42 -6.99 2.18 0.88
CA ILE A 42 -6.39 2.95 1.96
C ILE A 42 -6.98 2.41 3.25
N GLN A 43 -6.25 1.44 3.77
CA GLN A 43 -6.51 0.89 5.08
C GLN A 43 -5.76 1.74 6.09
N LEU A 44 -6.51 2.63 6.71
CA LEU A 44 -6.08 3.41 7.84
C LEU A 44 -6.07 2.48 9.06
N PRO A 45 -4.91 2.06 9.59
CA PRO A 45 -4.90 1.47 10.92
C PRO A 45 -5.48 2.51 11.87
N VAL A 46 -6.68 2.24 12.40
CA VAL A 46 -7.23 2.97 13.54
C VAL A 46 -6.41 2.54 14.77
N THR A 47 -5.21 3.09 14.87
CA THR A 47 -4.40 3.08 16.09
C THR A 47 -3.71 4.42 16.19
N GLY A 48 -4.04 5.19 17.22
CA GLY A 48 -3.17 6.24 17.72
C GLY A 48 -1.79 5.64 17.94
N VAL A 49 -0.78 6.31 17.40
CA VAL A 49 0.63 6.04 17.70
C VAL A 49 0.78 6.20 19.21
N CYS A 50 0.90 5.08 19.94
CA CYS A 50 1.49 4.97 21.29
C CYS A 50 1.29 3.58 21.94
N ASP A 51 1.23 2.47 21.18
CA ASP A 51 1.66 1.17 21.75
C ASP A 51 1.87 0.10 20.65
N PRO A 52 3.11 -0.29 20.30
CA PRO A 52 3.36 -1.38 19.37
C PRO A 52 2.84 -2.76 19.87
N GLY A 53 2.31 -2.84 21.10
CA GLY A 53 1.64 -4.02 21.64
C GLY A 53 0.12 -4.13 21.38
N LEU A 54 -0.52 -3.10 20.80
CA LEU A 54 -1.98 -2.95 20.78
C LEU A 54 -2.66 -3.02 19.39
N ALA A 55 -1.91 -3.13 18.30
CA ALA A 55 -2.52 -3.39 16.98
C ALA A 55 -2.98 -4.87 16.89
N ARG A 56 -4.11 -5.19 17.54
CA ARG A 56 -4.67 -6.55 17.59
C ARG A 56 -5.75 -6.81 16.56
N SER A 57 -6.30 -5.77 15.93
CA SER A 57 -7.41 -5.90 14.99
C SER A 57 -7.51 -4.68 14.06
N ALA A 58 -7.60 -4.92 12.76
CA ALA A 58 -8.01 -3.91 11.79
C ALA A 58 -9.54 -3.87 11.69
N VAL A 59 -10.09 -2.71 11.36
CA VAL A 59 -11.51 -2.52 11.03
C VAL A 59 -11.58 -1.83 9.68
N MET A 60 -12.45 -2.31 8.80
CA MET A 60 -12.64 -1.70 7.49
C MET A 60 -13.59 -0.52 7.59
N VAL A 61 -13.18 0.63 7.08
CA VAL A 61 -13.92 1.91 7.15
C VAL A 61 -14.56 2.31 5.82
N GLY A 62 -14.17 1.65 4.73
CA GLY A 62 -14.66 1.92 3.39
C GLY A 62 -14.18 0.87 2.42
N LEU A 63 -14.89 0.77 1.31
CA LEU A 63 -14.50 -0.07 0.19
C LEU A 63 -14.99 0.62 -1.09
N ARG A 64 -14.05 1.01 -1.96
CA ARG A 64 -14.36 1.71 -3.21
C ARG A 64 -13.86 0.91 -4.40
N LEU A 65 -14.70 0.83 -5.43
CA LEU A 65 -14.40 0.12 -6.66
C LEU A 65 -13.59 0.99 -7.61
N PHE A 66 -12.50 0.44 -8.13
CA PHE A 66 -11.78 1.03 -9.26
C PHE A 66 -12.44 0.61 -10.57
N LEU A 67 -12.73 1.59 -11.42
CA LEU A 67 -13.23 1.37 -12.77
C LEU A 67 -12.10 1.67 -13.77
N PRO A 68 -11.57 0.66 -14.49
CA PRO A 68 -10.57 0.90 -15.52
C PRO A 68 -11.19 1.58 -16.75
N ASP A 69 -10.36 2.15 -17.62
CA ASP A 69 -10.82 2.87 -18.83
C ASP A 69 -11.75 2.04 -19.72
N THR A 70 -11.53 0.72 -19.76
CA THR A 70 -12.41 -0.23 -20.48
C THR A 70 -13.87 -0.25 -19.99
N TRP A 71 -14.15 0.27 -18.80
CA TRP A 71 -15.50 0.46 -18.26
C TRP A 71 -16.02 1.86 -18.51
N THR A 72 -15.21 2.88 -18.26
CA THR A 72 -15.63 4.29 -18.42
C THR A 72 -15.83 4.66 -19.88
N ASN A 73 -15.14 3.97 -20.81
CA ASN A 73 -15.33 4.12 -22.26
C ASN A 73 -16.55 3.33 -22.80
N ASP A 74 -17.28 2.59 -21.97
CA ASP A 74 -18.49 1.84 -22.36
C ASP A 74 -19.71 2.29 -21.51
N PRO A 75 -20.41 3.36 -21.93
CA PRO A 75 -21.57 3.89 -21.22
C PRO A 75 -22.71 2.88 -21.06
N GLU A 76 -22.92 2.00 -22.04
CA GLU A 76 -23.98 0.98 -22.00
C GLU A 76 -23.68 -0.08 -20.95
N ARG A 77 -22.42 -0.47 -20.79
CA ARG A 77 -22.00 -1.35 -19.70
C ARG A 77 -22.17 -0.70 -18.33
N MET A 78 -21.84 0.58 -18.19
CA MET A 78 -22.06 1.32 -16.93
C MET A 78 -23.54 1.45 -16.59
N LYS A 79 -24.39 1.73 -17.59
CA LYS A 79 -25.85 1.82 -17.43
C LYS A 79 -26.46 0.47 -17.02
N ARG A 80 -26.06 -0.63 -17.67
CA ARG A 80 -26.48 -1.99 -17.29
C ARG A 80 -26.09 -2.35 -15.86
N ALA A 81 -24.89 -1.96 -15.44
CA ALA A 81 -24.41 -2.17 -14.08
C ALA A 81 -24.98 -1.16 -13.06
N ARG A 82 -25.70 -0.12 -13.50
CA ARG A 82 -26.25 0.96 -12.67
C ARG A 82 -25.17 1.72 -11.90
N VAL A 83 -24.05 2.04 -12.55
CA VAL A 83 -22.98 2.87 -11.95
C VAL A 83 -23.48 4.31 -11.77
N PRO A 84 -23.38 4.90 -10.55
CA PRO A 84 -23.76 6.29 -10.28
C PRO A 84 -23.01 7.28 -11.17
N LYS A 85 -23.66 8.38 -11.58
CA LYS A 85 -23.08 9.37 -12.51
C LYS A 85 -21.79 10.00 -11.99
N ASP A 86 -21.72 10.28 -10.69
CA ASP A 86 -20.54 10.79 -9.99
C ASP A 86 -19.36 9.80 -9.98
N ARG A 87 -19.60 8.54 -10.33
CA ARG A 87 -18.60 7.45 -10.36
C ARG A 87 -18.29 6.95 -11.77
N GLN A 88 -18.78 7.61 -12.82
CA GLN A 88 -18.51 7.22 -14.22
C GLN A 88 -17.20 7.82 -14.76
N VAL A 89 -16.55 8.72 -14.00
CA VAL A 89 -15.26 9.32 -14.37
C VAL A 89 -14.14 8.33 -14.05
N ALA A 90 -13.21 8.18 -15.00
CA ALA A 90 -12.00 7.40 -14.79
C ALA A 90 -11.12 8.13 -13.78
N LEU A 91 -10.87 7.49 -12.65
CA LEU A 91 -9.96 7.99 -11.63
C LEU A 91 -8.81 7.02 -11.48
N THR A 92 -7.62 7.57 -11.30
CA THR A 92 -6.47 6.74 -11.00
C THR A 92 -6.60 6.15 -9.61
N LYS A 93 -5.80 5.11 -9.44
CA LYS A 93 -5.73 4.38 -8.20
C LYS A 93 -5.41 5.30 -6.99
N PRO A 94 -4.36 6.13 -7.03
CA PRO A 94 -4.07 7.07 -5.95
C PRO A 94 -5.17 8.12 -5.71
N GLU A 95 -5.85 8.61 -6.75
CA GLU A 95 -6.91 9.62 -6.63
C GLU A 95 -8.11 9.09 -5.83
N ILE A 96 -8.60 7.90 -6.20
CA ILE A 96 -9.69 7.22 -5.46
C ILE A 96 -9.36 7.13 -3.98
N ALA A 97 -8.09 6.84 -3.71
CA ALA A 97 -7.59 6.60 -2.39
C ALA A 97 -7.58 7.91 -1.57
N ILE A 98 -7.08 9.01 -2.14
CA ILE A 98 -7.13 10.33 -1.50
C ILE A 98 -8.57 10.76 -1.22
N GLU A 99 -9.51 10.58 -2.16
CA GLU A 99 -10.92 10.89 -1.91
C GLU A 99 -11.52 10.07 -0.76
N GLU A 100 -11.13 8.80 -0.60
CA GLU A 100 -11.57 7.99 0.54
C GLU A 100 -10.96 8.43 1.87
N ILE A 101 -9.69 8.88 1.87
CA ILE A 101 -9.08 9.53 3.03
C ILE A 101 -9.89 10.75 3.42
N ASP A 102 -10.18 11.63 2.47
CA ASP A 102 -10.90 12.87 2.71
C ASP A 102 -12.31 12.61 3.25
N ARG A 103 -13.00 11.61 2.71
CA ARG A 103 -14.29 11.15 3.23
C ARG A 103 -14.20 10.69 4.69
N VAL A 104 -13.17 9.94 5.05
CA VAL A 104 -12.97 9.43 6.42
C VAL A 104 -12.59 10.55 7.39
N ILE A 105 -11.77 11.51 6.96
CA ILE A 105 -11.44 12.70 7.76
C ILE A 105 -12.70 13.55 7.97
N ALA A 106 -13.48 13.79 6.92
CA ALA A 106 -14.72 14.55 6.95
C ALA A 106 -15.79 13.90 7.84
N SER A 107 -15.75 12.57 7.98
CA SER A 107 -16.63 11.84 8.91
C SER A 107 -16.25 12.03 10.40
N GLY A 108 -15.22 12.84 10.69
CA GLY A 108 -14.72 13.07 12.05
C GLY A 108 -13.79 11.98 12.57
N SER A 109 -13.46 10.98 11.76
CA SER A 109 -12.54 9.92 12.18
C SER A 109 -11.12 10.47 12.35
N ARG A 110 -10.37 9.91 13.31
CA ARG A 110 -8.96 10.24 13.55
C ARG A 110 -8.13 8.98 13.43
N PHE A 111 -7.04 9.08 12.68
CA PHE A 111 -6.09 7.99 12.47
C PHE A 111 -4.68 8.58 12.46
N GLY A 112 -3.72 7.82 12.99
CA GLY A 112 -2.37 8.33 13.22
C GLY A 112 -1.41 8.17 12.06
N CYS A 113 -1.62 7.17 11.17
CA CYS A 113 -0.69 6.87 10.09
C CYS A 113 -1.39 6.19 8.91
N VAL A 114 -1.01 6.53 7.68
CA VAL A 114 -1.46 5.91 6.44
C VAL A 114 -0.42 4.91 5.95
N LEU A 115 -0.85 3.68 5.66
CA LEU A 115 0.02 2.63 5.13
C LEU A 115 -0.40 2.26 3.71
N ALA A 116 0.54 2.21 2.77
CA ALA A 116 0.26 1.84 1.39
C ALA A 116 1.37 0.97 0.78
N ASP A 117 1.06 0.28 -0.32
CA ASP A 117 2.04 -0.50 -1.07
C ASP A 117 2.80 0.36 -2.10
N ALA A 118 3.72 -0.27 -2.84
CA ALA A 118 4.55 0.40 -3.84
C ALA A 118 3.79 0.93 -5.06
N GLY A 119 2.58 0.41 -5.34
CA GLY A 119 1.71 0.91 -6.41
C GLY A 119 1.18 2.32 -6.13
N TYR A 120 1.02 2.69 -4.86
CA TYR A 120 0.71 4.06 -4.45
C TYR A 120 1.97 4.84 -4.14
N GLY A 121 2.85 4.22 -3.34
CA GLY A 121 3.99 4.89 -2.76
C GLY A 121 5.10 5.20 -3.74
N SER A 122 4.98 4.84 -5.03
CA SER A 122 5.84 5.35 -6.11
C SER A 122 5.34 6.71 -6.64
N SER A 123 4.06 7.05 -6.50
CA SER A 123 3.50 8.34 -6.95
C SER A 123 3.87 9.48 -6.00
N SER A 124 4.52 10.52 -6.54
CA SER A 124 4.89 11.73 -5.79
C SER A 124 3.67 12.53 -5.36
N ALA A 125 2.71 12.73 -6.27
CA ALA A 125 1.45 13.41 -5.99
C ALA A 125 0.69 12.75 -4.82
N PHE A 126 0.72 11.42 -4.73
CA PHE A 126 0.08 10.71 -3.62
C PHE A 126 0.76 11.00 -2.27
N ARG A 127 2.09 10.93 -2.21
CA ARG A 127 2.85 11.22 -0.97
C ARG A 127 2.68 12.67 -0.55
N GLN A 128 2.76 13.60 -1.51
CA GLN A 128 2.55 15.02 -1.25
C GLN A 128 1.14 15.31 -0.72
N ALA A 129 0.11 14.71 -1.33
CA ALA A 129 -1.27 14.86 -0.87
C ALA A 129 -1.48 14.37 0.57
N LEU A 130 -0.78 13.32 1.01
CA LEU A 130 -0.80 12.86 2.40
C LEU A 130 -0.11 13.85 3.35
N SER A 131 1.05 14.38 2.95
CA SER A 131 1.80 15.38 3.72
C SER A 131 1.04 16.71 3.87
N GLU A 132 0.40 17.20 2.81
CA GLU A 132 -0.44 18.42 2.82
C GLU A 132 -1.62 18.32 3.79
N ARG A 133 -2.10 17.09 4.06
CA ARG A 133 -3.17 16.80 5.03
C ARG A 133 -2.64 16.66 6.47
N GLY A 134 -1.33 16.82 6.68
CA GLY A 134 -0.68 16.65 7.98
C GLY A 134 -0.68 15.21 8.48
N LEU A 135 -0.80 14.22 7.59
CA LEU A 135 -0.84 12.81 7.95
C LEU A 135 0.57 12.21 8.01
N LEU A 136 0.82 11.38 9.02
CA LEU A 136 1.98 10.48 8.97
C LEU A 136 1.68 9.34 7.99
N TRP A 137 2.69 8.85 7.31
CA TRP A 137 2.55 7.78 6.35
C TRP A 137 3.81 6.92 6.27
N ALA A 138 3.61 5.65 5.91
CA ALA A 138 4.66 4.73 5.52
C ALA A 138 4.18 3.92 4.30
N VAL A 139 4.81 4.15 3.15
CA VAL A 139 4.37 3.61 1.86
C VAL A 139 5.47 2.78 1.21
N GLY A 140 5.08 1.74 0.47
CA GLY A 140 6.03 0.94 -0.30
C GLY A 140 6.70 1.76 -1.41
N LEU A 141 7.91 1.37 -1.78
CA LEU A 141 8.66 2.00 -2.85
C LEU A 141 9.24 0.94 -3.79
N SER A 142 9.35 1.27 -5.07
CA SER A 142 10.11 0.46 -6.02
C SER A 142 11.60 0.50 -5.70
N ARG A 143 12.30 -0.64 -5.86
CA ARG A 143 13.76 -0.74 -5.69
C ARG A 143 14.54 0.23 -6.59
N ARG A 144 13.96 0.57 -7.75
CA ARG A 144 14.57 1.45 -8.77
C ARG A 144 14.23 2.92 -8.57
N GLN A 145 13.43 3.28 -7.56
CA GLN A 145 13.15 4.68 -7.30
C GLN A 145 14.45 5.40 -6.97
N ASN A 146 14.64 6.56 -7.59
CA ASN A 146 15.79 7.40 -7.36
C ASN A 146 15.62 8.21 -6.07
N VAL A 147 16.67 8.22 -5.27
CA VAL A 147 16.78 8.95 -4.00
C VAL A 147 18.14 9.63 -3.95
N TYR A 148 18.18 10.78 -3.28
CA TYR A 148 19.39 11.49 -2.91
C TYR A 148 19.71 11.23 -1.43
N PRO A 149 20.99 11.30 -1.05
CA PRO A 149 21.39 11.41 0.35
C PRO A 149 20.68 12.57 1.07
N ALA A 150 20.54 12.51 2.40
CA ALA A 150 19.87 13.56 3.16
C ALA A 150 20.65 14.90 3.15
N ASP A 151 21.98 14.79 3.07
CA ASP A 151 23.00 15.84 3.02
C ASP A 151 23.24 16.42 1.62
N VAL A 152 22.40 16.09 0.63
CA VAL A 152 22.49 16.68 -0.71
C VAL A 152 22.26 18.19 -0.65
N ASP A 153 23.19 18.95 -1.22
CA ASP A 153 23.14 20.41 -1.27
C ASP A 153 22.77 20.89 -2.68
N LEU A 154 21.99 21.99 -2.72
CA LEU A 154 21.59 22.64 -3.96
C LEU A 154 22.59 23.75 -4.31
N ILE A 155 23.61 23.40 -5.09
CA ILE A 155 24.69 24.31 -5.48
C ILE A 155 24.29 25.09 -6.74
N PHE A 156 24.64 26.39 -6.78
CA PHE A 156 24.64 27.13 -8.03
C PHE A 156 25.87 26.72 -8.86
N PRO A 157 25.69 26.08 -10.02
CA PRO A 157 26.83 25.69 -10.85
C PRO A 157 27.57 26.94 -11.34
N VAL A 158 28.87 27.03 -11.04
CA VAL A 158 29.73 28.07 -11.61
C VAL A 158 29.94 27.74 -13.08
N ALA A 159 29.37 28.55 -13.98
CA ALA A 159 29.55 28.36 -15.41
C ALA A 159 30.97 28.80 -15.81
N THR A 160 31.83 27.84 -16.19
CA THR A 160 33.20 28.10 -16.67
C THR A 160 33.21 28.72 -18.08
N SER A 161 32.14 28.53 -18.86
CA SER A 161 31.92 29.12 -20.19
C SER A 161 30.45 28.98 -20.58
N GLY A 162 29.85 30.03 -21.18
CA GLY A 162 28.47 30.04 -21.67
C GLY A 162 27.46 30.86 -20.84
N ARG A 163 26.17 30.76 -21.17
CA ARG A 163 25.08 31.46 -20.46
C ARG A 163 25.06 31.06 -18.99
N ARG A 164 25.08 32.06 -18.09
CA ARG A 164 24.91 31.88 -16.64
C ARG A 164 23.61 31.11 -16.37
N ARG A 165 23.71 29.96 -15.71
CA ARG A 165 22.52 29.16 -15.36
C ARG A 165 21.72 29.87 -14.28
N GLN A 166 20.39 29.82 -14.41
CA GLN A 166 19.46 30.48 -13.47
C GLN A 166 19.04 29.57 -12.30
N TYR A 167 19.32 28.26 -12.35
CA TYR A 167 18.76 27.28 -11.40
C TYR A 167 19.86 26.52 -10.64
N HIS A 168 19.55 26.16 -9.39
CA HIS A 168 20.38 25.30 -8.54
C HIS A 168 20.38 23.86 -9.05
N ILE A 169 21.49 23.14 -8.80
CA ILE A 169 21.68 21.74 -9.17
C ILE A 169 22.13 20.95 -7.92
N PRO A 170 21.70 19.69 -7.74
CA PRO A 170 22.23 18.83 -6.70
C PRO A 170 23.73 18.59 -6.87
N ASP A 171 24.49 18.73 -5.79
CA ASP A 171 25.93 18.45 -5.74
C ASP A 171 26.28 16.97 -5.99
N GLN A 172 25.32 16.08 -5.74
CA GLN A 172 25.47 14.64 -5.86
C GLN A 172 24.41 14.02 -6.78
N PRO A 173 24.75 12.97 -7.57
CA PRO A 173 23.80 12.31 -8.44
C PRO A 173 22.79 11.46 -7.65
N PRO A 174 21.57 11.27 -8.17
CA PRO A 174 20.60 10.36 -7.56
C PRO A 174 21.07 8.91 -7.65
N VAL A 175 20.80 8.13 -6.60
CA VAL A 175 21.06 6.69 -6.55
C VAL A 175 19.75 5.91 -6.35
N SER A 176 19.72 4.63 -6.71
CA SER A 176 18.53 3.82 -6.47
C SER A 176 18.34 3.56 -4.96
N ALA A 177 17.08 3.36 -4.55
CA ALA A 177 16.75 3.00 -3.17
C ALA A 177 17.51 1.75 -2.67
N GLU A 178 17.74 0.80 -3.57
CA GLU A 178 18.57 -0.39 -3.32
C GLU A 178 20.04 -0.06 -3.09
N ALA A 179 20.65 0.75 -3.96
CA ALA A 179 22.04 1.15 -3.83
C ALA A 179 22.26 1.95 -2.52
N MET A 180 21.31 2.82 -2.17
CA MET A 180 21.37 3.62 -0.94
C MET A 180 21.41 2.77 0.34
N LEU A 181 20.69 1.64 0.39
CA LEU A 181 20.65 0.76 1.56
C LEU A 181 21.68 -0.38 1.52
N SER A 182 22.41 -0.54 0.41
CA SER A 182 23.38 -1.62 0.23
C SER A 182 24.55 -1.55 1.22
N GLY A 183 24.98 -0.34 1.58
CA GLY A 183 26.05 -0.09 2.54
C GLY A 183 25.61 -0.01 4.01
N GLU A 184 24.30 -0.13 4.28
CA GLU A 184 23.76 0.08 5.64
C GLU A 184 23.83 -1.17 6.52
N LYS A 185 23.88 -0.95 7.84
CA LYS A 185 23.86 -2.04 8.83
C LYS A 185 22.45 -2.58 9.03
N TRP A 186 22.23 -3.83 8.64
CA TRP A 186 20.95 -4.52 8.78
C TRP A 186 20.77 -5.11 10.18
N HIS A 187 19.67 -4.74 10.85
CA HIS A 187 19.35 -5.18 12.20
C HIS A 187 18.20 -6.20 12.18
N LYS A 188 18.35 -7.29 12.94
CA LYS A 188 17.29 -8.30 13.09
C LYS A 188 16.24 -7.81 14.07
N ILE A 189 15.02 -7.57 13.58
CA ILE A 189 13.90 -7.09 14.40
C ILE A 189 12.83 -8.17 14.49
N SER A 190 12.28 -8.34 15.69
CA SER A 190 11.08 -9.14 15.94
C SER A 190 9.95 -8.22 16.37
N TRP A 191 8.78 -8.35 15.73
CA TRP A 191 7.64 -7.44 15.97
C TRP A 191 6.35 -8.17 16.39
N ARG A 192 6.26 -9.50 16.22
CA ARG A 192 5.10 -10.28 16.67
C ARG A 192 5.42 -11.76 16.90
N ARG A 193 4.60 -12.43 17.71
CA ARG A 193 4.60 -13.90 17.83
C ARG A 193 3.55 -14.47 16.88
N GLY A 194 4.00 -15.17 15.83
CA GLY A 194 3.15 -15.95 14.95
C GLY A 194 2.90 -17.36 15.50
N THR A 195 2.14 -18.16 14.74
CA THR A 195 1.84 -19.57 15.07
C THR A 195 3.09 -20.45 15.10
N LYS A 196 4.09 -20.17 14.24
CA LYS A 196 5.37 -20.90 14.15
C LYS A 196 6.52 -20.25 14.95
N GLY A 197 6.24 -19.29 15.82
CA GLY A 197 7.25 -18.58 16.62
C GLY A 197 7.30 -17.07 16.36
N ARG A 198 8.32 -16.38 16.92
CA ARG A 198 8.49 -14.94 16.72
C ARG A 198 8.84 -14.66 15.25
N LEU A 199 8.07 -13.79 14.61
CA LEU A 199 8.37 -13.36 13.25
C LEU A 199 9.52 -12.36 13.28
N THR A 200 10.59 -12.72 12.59
CA THR A 200 11.85 -11.97 12.52
C THR A 200 12.21 -11.65 11.08
N CYS A 201 12.77 -10.48 10.85
CA CYS A 201 13.24 -10.01 9.55
C CYS A 201 14.38 -9.01 9.77
N LEU A 202 15.23 -8.83 8.76
CA LEU A 202 16.28 -7.82 8.79
C LEU A 202 15.72 -6.49 8.28
N PHE A 203 16.03 -5.40 8.99
CA PHE A 203 15.66 -4.05 8.59
C PHE A 203 16.87 -3.12 8.62
N ALA A 204 16.89 -2.19 7.69
CA ALA A 204 17.80 -1.05 7.67
C ALA A 204 16.98 0.21 7.42
N ALA A 205 17.38 1.35 7.99
CA ALA A 205 16.76 2.63 7.69
C ALA A 205 17.82 3.72 7.57
N ARG A 206 17.58 4.65 6.66
CA ARG A 206 18.42 5.84 6.44
C ARG A 206 17.53 7.03 6.09
N ARG A 207 17.97 8.24 6.44
CA ARG A 207 17.34 9.48 5.99
C ARG A 207 17.78 9.76 4.55
N VAL A 208 16.82 10.10 3.69
CA VAL A 208 17.04 10.36 2.26
C VAL A 208 16.09 11.45 1.78
N ARG A 209 16.37 12.03 0.62
CA ARG A 209 15.42 12.88 -0.12
C ARG A 209 15.01 12.17 -1.40
N VAL A 210 13.72 12.00 -1.65
CA VAL A 210 13.29 11.29 -2.87
C VAL A 210 13.35 12.23 -4.08
N ALA A 211 13.80 11.71 -5.22
CA ALA A 211 13.98 12.47 -6.46
C ALA A 211 12.64 12.65 -7.19
N ASP A 212 11.74 13.43 -6.61
CA ASP A 212 10.35 13.55 -7.08
C ASP A 212 9.89 14.97 -7.42
N CYS A 213 10.74 15.96 -7.17
CA CYS A 213 10.41 17.34 -7.50
C CYS A 213 10.51 17.60 -9.01
N HIS A 214 10.29 18.86 -9.38
CA HIS A 214 10.37 19.33 -10.75
C HIS A 214 11.67 18.87 -11.43
N LYS A 215 11.56 18.59 -12.72
CA LYS A 215 12.66 18.09 -13.53
C LYS A 215 13.50 19.25 -14.06
N HIS A 216 14.82 19.17 -13.87
CA HIS A 216 15.79 20.13 -14.39
C HIS A 216 16.76 19.49 -15.36
N GLY A 217 17.12 20.25 -16.40
CA GLY A 217 18.16 19.86 -17.36
C GLY A 217 19.55 20.06 -16.78
N MET A 218 20.34 18.99 -16.72
CA MET A 218 21.71 19.00 -16.19
C MET A 218 22.74 19.49 -17.21
N LEU A 219 24.03 19.52 -16.82
CA LEU A 219 25.14 19.79 -17.74
C LEU A 219 25.24 18.72 -18.84
N ASP A 220 25.01 17.45 -18.50
CA ASP A 220 25.11 16.32 -19.43
C ASP A 220 23.87 16.14 -20.33
N ASN A 221 23.05 17.19 -20.49
CA ASN A 221 21.78 17.17 -21.22
C ASN A 221 20.76 16.13 -20.69
N ARG A 222 20.99 15.58 -19.49
CA ARG A 222 20.08 14.66 -18.80
C ARG A 222 19.04 15.44 -18.00
N MET A 223 17.80 14.99 -18.07
CA MET A 223 16.73 15.53 -17.24
C MET A 223 16.73 14.80 -15.88
N GLN A 224 16.93 15.54 -14.79
CA GLN A 224 16.96 14.98 -13.42
C GLN A 224 15.84 15.57 -12.57
N CYS A 225 15.19 14.73 -11.77
CA CYS A 225 14.24 15.20 -10.77
C CYS A 225 14.99 15.77 -9.57
N MET A 226 14.57 16.94 -9.11
CA MET A 226 15.19 17.61 -7.96
C MET A 226 14.89 16.84 -6.64
N PRO A 227 15.76 16.95 -5.62
CA PRO A 227 15.54 16.35 -4.31
C PRO A 227 14.33 17.00 -3.62
N GLY A 228 13.45 16.16 -3.07
CA GLY A 228 12.31 16.59 -2.27
C GLY A 228 12.61 16.75 -0.79
N GLU A 229 11.55 16.58 0.01
CA GLU A 229 11.62 16.59 1.47
C GLU A 229 12.43 15.41 2.01
N GLU A 230 13.05 15.63 3.17
CA GLU A 230 13.82 14.61 3.86
C GLU A 230 12.90 13.62 4.59
N ILE A 231 12.99 12.35 4.21
CA ILE A 231 12.13 11.28 4.71
C ILE A 231 12.96 10.04 5.07
N TRP A 232 12.37 9.11 5.79
CA TRP A 232 12.95 7.80 6.05
C TRP A 232 12.83 6.90 4.82
N LEU A 233 13.94 6.27 4.42
CA LEU A 233 13.97 5.08 3.57
C LEU A 233 14.22 3.87 4.45
N VAL A 234 13.37 2.85 4.34
CA VAL A 234 13.45 1.63 5.13
C VAL A 234 13.47 0.41 4.21
N GLY A 235 14.47 -0.45 4.40
CA GLY A 235 14.59 -1.73 3.73
C GLY A 235 14.11 -2.87 4.63
N GLU A 236 13.40 -3.82 4.05
CA GLU A 236 13.05 -5.11 4.66
C GLU A 236 13.74 -6.22 3.87
N ARG A 237 14.58 -7.01 4.51
CA ARG A 237 15.22 -8.19 3.89
C ARG A 237 14.77 -9.47 4.57
N ARG A 238 14.04 -10.29 3.81
CA ARG A 238 13.53 -11.58 4.26
C ARG A 238 14.63 -12.64 4.24
N SER A 239 14.43 -13.72 5.00
CA SER A 239 15.33 -14.88 4.99
C SER A 239 15.40 -15.57 3.63
N THR A 240 14.39 -15.38 2.77
CA THR A 240 14.37 -15.86 1.38
C THR A 240 15.26 -15.06 0.43
N GLY A 241 15.83 -13.94 0.89
CA GLY A 241 16.61 -13.02 0.05
C GLY A 241 15.77 -11.93 -0.62
N GLU A 242 14.44 -12.02 -0.58
CA GLU A 242 13.55 -10.97 -1.10
C GLU A 242 13.72 -9.67 -0.28
N GLN A 243 13.97 -8.57 -0.99
CA GLN A 243 14.10 -7.23 -0.41
C GLN A 243 12.93 -6.34 -0.82
N LYS A 244 12.38 -5.59 0.14
CA LYS A 244 11.33 -4.60 -0.07
C LYS A 244 11.76 -3.26 0.48
N TYR A 245 11.34 -2.20 -0.19
CA TYR A 245 11.69 -0.83 0.14
C TYR A 245 10.43 -0.07 0.51
N TYR A 246 10.55 0.82 1.48
CA TYR A 246 9.48 1.65 1.99
C TYR A 246 10.01 3.04 2.28
N VAL A 247 9.15 4.04 2.17
CA VAL A 247 9.45 5.41 2.58
C VAL A 247 8.44 5.93 3.58
N SER A 248 8.86 6.83 4.46
CA SER A 248 8.01 7.35 5.53
C SER A 248 8.39 8.75 5.98
N ASN A 249 7.39 9.61 6.21
CA ASN A 249 7.56 10.94 6.80
C ASN A 249 7.50 10.94 8.34
N LEU A 250 7.67 9.77 8.99
CA LEU A 250 7.75 9.71 10.44
C LEU A 250 8.88 10.64 10.99
N PRO A 251 8.72 11.19 12.22
CA PRO A 251 9.72 12.04 12.85
C PRO A 251 11.15 11.46 12.84
N SER A 252 12.15 12.32 12.83
CA SER A 252 13.58 11.95 12.73
C SER A 252 14.15 11.27 13.98
N ASP A 253 13.47 11.38 15.12
CA ASP A 253 13.82 10.72 16.39
C ASP A 253 13.28 9.28 16.51
N MET A 254 12.53 8.82 15.51
CA MET A 254 11.88 7.51 15.54
C MET A 254 12.88 6.35 15.44
N SER A 255 12.80 5.42 16.39
CA SER A 255 13.64 4.22 16.35
C SER A 255 13.30 3.28 15.19
N LEU A 256 14.29 2.54 14.69
CA LEU A 256 14.12 1.51 13.66
C LEU A 256 13.04 0.48 14.01
N LYS A 257 12.85 0.18 15.30
CA LYS A 257 11.81 -0.75 15.78
C LYS A 257 10.40 -0.20 15.55
N ILE A 258 10.18 1.11 15.72
CA ILE A 258 8.89 1.76 15.47
C ILE A 258 8.61 1.81 13.96
N LEU A 259 9.61 2.17 13.15
CA LEU A 259 9.51 2.15 11.68
C LEU A 259 9.14 0.75 11.18
N ALA A 260 9.85 -0.29 11.63
CA ALA A 260 9.56 -1.67 11.29
C ALA A 260 8.16 -2.09 11.75
N ALA A 261 7.75 -1.76 12.99
CA ALA A 261 6.41 -2.09 13.48
C ALA A 261 5.30 -1.42 12.64
N THR A 262 5.49 -0.15 12.26
CA THR A 262 4.56 0.63 11.44
C THR A 262 4.41 0.02 10.05
N ILE A 263 5.52 -0.27 9.36
CA ILE A 263 5.52 -0.93 8.05
C ILE A 263 4.83 -2.31 8.14
N LYS A 264 5.09 -3.06 9.22
CA LYS A 264 4.52 -4.40 9.37
C LYS A 264 3.06 -4.40 9.82
N ALA A 265 2.51 -3.29 10.31
CA ALA A 265 1.08 -3.14 10.55
C ALA A 265 0.27 -3.24 9.23
N ARG A 266 0.90 -2.98 8.08
CA ARG A 266 0.31 -3.21 6.74
C ARG A 266 -0.15 -4.66 6.55
N TRP A 267 0.56 -5.64 7.12
CA TRP A 267 0.18 -7.05 7.01
C TRP A 267 -1.14 -7.36 7.73
N ILE A 268 -1.50 -6.62 8.78
CA ILE A 268 -2.80 -6.80 9.46
C ILE A 268 -3.94 -6.49 8.50
N CYS A 269 -3.71 -5.51 7.63
CA CYS A 269 -4.66 -5.07 6.62
C CYS A 269 -4.81 -6.13 5.50
N GLU A 270 -3.70 -6.71 5.03
CA GLU A 270 -3.71 -7.86 4.10
C GLU A 270 -4.46 -9.06 4.71
N GLN A 271 -4.22 -9.36 5.99
CA GLN A 271 -4.92 -10.44 6.68
C GLN A 271 -6.43 -10.15 6.75
N ALA A 272 -6.83 -8.91 7.05
CA ALA A 272 -8.23 -8.53 7.10
C ALA A 272 -8.96 -8.77 5.77
N HIS A 273 -8.32 -8.46 4.65
CA HIS A 273 -8.86 -8.77 3.33
C HIS A 273 -8.99 -10.25 3.05
N GLN A 274 -7.99 -11.03 3.45
CA GLN A 274 -8.03 -12.47 3.25
C GLN A 274 -9.22 -13.06 4.00
N GLN A 275 -9.44 -12.64 5.25
CA GLN A 275 -10.59 -13.07 6.06
C GLN A 275 -11.92 -12.61 5.45
N LEU A 276 -12.00 -11.39 4.91
CA LEU A 276 -13.21 -10.91 4.24
C LEU A 276 -13.57 -11.77 3.04
N LYS A 277 -12.59 -12.23 2.26
CA LYS A 277 -12.81 -13.11 1.11
C LYS A 277 -13.13 -14.54 1.58
N GLU A 278 -12.18 -15.18 2.24
CA GLU A 278 -12.24 -16.61 2.56
C GLU A 278 -13.28 -16.95 3.64
N GLU A 279 -13.38 -16.15 4.71
CA GLU A 279 -14.26 -16.45 5.85
C GLU A 279 -15.65 -15.82 5.67
N LEU A 280 -15.74 -14.65 5.04
CA LEU A 280 -16.99 -13.86 4.97
C LEU A 280 -17.59 -13.77 3.56
N GLY A 281 -16.93 -14.35 2.56
CA GLY A 281 -17.47 -14.46 1.20
C GLY A 281 -17.58 -13.13 0.48
N LEU A 282 -16.68 -12.16 0.72
CA LEU A 282 -16.62 -10.92 -0.06
C LEU A 282 -16.51 -11.21 -1.56
N ASP A 283 -15.86 -12.31 -1.93
CA ASP A 283 -15.69 -12.79 -3.30
C ASP A 283 -16.78 -13.78 -3.76
N HIS A 284 -17.86 -13.99 -2.99
CA HIS A 284 -18.99 -14.85 -3.38
C HIS A 284 -20.13 -14.08 -4.06
N PHE A 285 -19.95 -12.80 -4.36
CA PHE A 285 -20.98 -12.00 -5.02
C PHE A 285 -21.08 -12.33 -6.52
N GLU A 286 -22.24 -12.83 -6.95
CA GLU A 286 -22.50 -13.20 -8.35
C GLU A 286 -23.38 -12.18 -9.11
N GLY A 287 -23.82 -11.12 -8.44
CA GLY A 287 -24.62 -10.06 -9.06
C GLY A 287 -23.82 -9.19 -10.02
N ARG A 288 -24.53 -8.39 -10.81
CA ARG A 288 -23.94 -7.50 -11.83
C ARG A 288 -24.23 -6.01 -11.62
N SER A 289 -24.93 -5.66 -10.55
CA SER A 289 -25.25 -4.28 -10.22
C SER A 289 -24.23 -3.69 -9.24
N TRP A 290 -23.86 -2.43 -9.50
CA TRP A 290 -23.04 -1.61 -8.63
C TRP A 290 -23.58 -1.59 -7.21
N THR A 291 -24.88 -1.32 -7.06
CA THR A 291 -25.55 -1.26 -5.76
C THR A 291 -25.59 -2.61 -5.06
N GLY A 292 -25.77 -3.70 -5.81
CA GLY A 292 -25.73 -5.05 -5.24
C GLY A 292 -24.36 -5.39 -4.67
N LEU A 293 -23.30 -5.07 -5.41
CA LEU A 293 -21.92 -5.30 -4.97
C LEU A 293 -21.60 -4.49 -3.71
N HIS A 294 -21.96 -3.21 -3.68
CA HIS A 294 -21.70 -2.34 -2.52
C HIS A 294 -22.50 -2.78 -1.28
N ARG A 295 -23.75 -3.22 -1.46
CA ARG A 295 -24.55 -3.79 -0.36
C ARG A 295 -23.95 -5.09 0.18
N HIS A 296 -23.45 -5.96 -0.70
CA HIS A 296 -22.76 -7.19 -0.29
C HIS A 296 -21.49 -6.88 0.49
N ALA A 297 -20.64 -6.00 -0.05
CA ALA A 297 -19.43 -5.54 0.61
C ALA A 297 -19.71 -4.91 1.99
N LEU A 298 -20.76 -4.09 2.11
CA LEU A 298 -21.15 -3.51 3.39
C LEU A 298 -21.54 -4.59 4.41
N LYS A 299 -22.29 -5.62 4.00
CA LYS A 299 -22.67 -6.72 4.89
C LYS A 299 -21.45 -7.49 5.39
N THR A 300 -20.50 -7.80 4.51
CA THR A 300 -19.27 -8.52 4.90
C THR A 300 -18.39 -7.66 5.82
N MET A 301 -18.29 -6.35 5.57
CA MET A 301 -17.59 -5.41 6.46
C MET A 301 -18.23 -5.32 7.85
N ILE A 302 -19.56 -5.26 7.95
CA ILE A 302 -20.28 -5.25 9.24
C ILE A 302 -20.05 -6.56 10.00
N ALA A 303 -20.15 -7.70 9.31
CA ALA A 303 -19.87 -9.00 9.91
C ALA A 303 -18.42 -9.08 10.42
N TYR A 304 -17.47 -8.58 9.64
CA TYR A 304 -16.07 -8.49 10.06
C TYR A 304 -15.87 -7.63 11.30
N ALA A 305 -16.46 -6.43 11.33
CA ALA A 305 -16.40 -5.54 12.49
C ALA A 305 -16.99 -6.20 13.75
N PHE A 306 -18.11 -6.93 13.61
CA PHE A 306 -18.68 -7.72 14.70
C PHE A 306 -17.72 -8.80 15.21
N LEU A 307 -17.09 -9.57 14.32
CA LEU A 307 -16.11 -10.59 14.70
C LEU A 307 -14.91 -9.98 15.41
N GLN A 308 -14.41 -8.83 14.95
CA GLN A 308 -13.30 -8.13 15.60
C GLN A 308 -13.68 -7.63 16.99
N ALA A 309 -14.87 -7.04 17.14
CA ALA A 309 -15.39 -6.66 18.46
C ALA A 309 -15.49 -7.87 19.41
N ARG A 310 -15.85 -9.05 18.89
CA ARG A 310 -15.91 -10.28 19.69
C ARG A 310 -14.54 -10.81 20.09
N ARG A 311 -13.57 -10.80 19.16
CA ARG A 311 -12.17 -11.17 19.42
C ARG A 311 -11.54 -10.27 20.49
N LEU A 312 -11.76 -8.96 20.40
CA LEU A 312 -11.30 -7.98 21.39
C LEU A 312 -11.92 -8.23 22.77
N LYS A 313 -13.23 -8.44 22.85
CA LYS A 313 -13.93 -8.76 24.11
C LYS A 313 -13.41 -10.06 24.74
N ALA A 314 -13.16 -11.11 23.94
CA ALA A 314 -12.60 -12.37 24.43
C ALA A 314 -11.16 -12.23 24.93
N ALA A 315 -10.32 -11.47 24.22
CA ALA A 315 -8.95 -11.17 24.64
C ALA A 315 -8.90 -10.34 25.94
N GLY A 316 -9.83 -9.39 26.11
CA GLY A 316 -9.99 -8.62 27.34
C GLY A 316 -10.38 -9.49 28.55
N ARG A 317 -11.28 -10.47 28.35
CA ARG A 317 -11.65 -11.46 29.38
C ARG A 317 -10.47 -12.35 29.79
N LYS A 318 -9.67 -12.84 28.84
CA LYS A 318 -8.45 -13.62 29.14
C LYS A 318 -7.40 -12.79 29.90
N LYS A 319 -7.27 -11.49 29.60
CA LYS A 319 -6.36 -10.59 30.33
C LYS A 319 -6.83 -10.33 31.78
N LYS A 320 -8.15 -10.21 32.01
CA LYS A 320 -8.72 -10.12 33.37
C LYS A 320 -8.54 -11.43 34.17
N SER A 321 -8.78 -12.59 33.56
CA SER A 321 -8.58 -13.90 34.19
C SER A 321 -7.10 -14.18 34.57
N ARG A 322 -6.13 -13.73 33.76
CA ARG A 322 -4.69 -13.82 34.13
C ARG A 322 -4.26 -12.86 35.25
N ARG A 323 -5.11 -11.88 35.61
CA ARG A 323 -4.84 -10.92 36.68
C ARG A 323 -5.53 -11.31 38.00
N SER A 324 -6.42 -12.31 37.98
CA SER A 324 -7.23 -12.73 39.13
C SER A 324 -6.77 -14.05 39.76
N THR A 325 -5.48 -14.40 39.67
CA THR A 325 -4.89 -15.46 40.49
C THR A 325 -3.88 -14.86 41.45
N ALA A 326 -4.36 -14.51 42.65
CA ALA A 326 -3.71 -14.81 43.92
C ALA A 326 -4.50 -14.17 45.07
N THR A 327 -5.15 -15.01 45.89
CA THR A 327 -5.05 -14.87 47.34
C THR A 327 -4.90 -16.28 47.89
N THR A 328 -3.65 -16.73 48.03
CA THR A 328 -3.35 -17.84 48.93
C THR A 328 -3.44 -17.27 50.33
N GLU A 329 -4.41 -17.75 51.12
CA GLU A 329 -4.47 -17.45 52.54
C GLU A 329 -3.21 -18.02 53.21
N HIS A 330 -2.45 -17.16 53.88
CA HIS A 330 -1.45 -17.59 54.84
C HIS A 330 -2.18 -18.06 56.10
N ALA A 331 -2.21 -19.37 56.34
CA ALA A 331 -2.59 -19.90 57.64
C ALA A 331 -1.47 -19.58 58.64
N SER A 332 -1.80 -18.80 59.66
CA SER A 332 -0.99 -18.59 60.85
C SER A 332 -1.25 -19.72 61.85
N SER A 333 -0.18 -20.36 62.32
CA SER A 333 0.11 -20.68 63.74
C SER A 333 1.32 -21.59 63.82
#